data_AF-A0A803MID0-F1
#
_entry.id   AF-A0A803MID0-F1
#
_cell.length_a   1.000
_cell.length_b   1.000
_cell.length_c   1.000
_cell.angle_alpha   90.00
_cell.angle_beta   90.00
_cell.angle_gamma   90.00
#
_symmetry.space_group_name_H-M   'P 1'
#
loop_
_entity.id
_entity.type
_entity.pdbx_description
1 polymer ?
#
loop_
_entity_poly.entity_id
_entity_poly.type
_entity_poly.pdbx_seq_one_letter_code
_entity_poly.pdbx_strand_id
1 'polypeptide(L)'
;MATSSNSKTNEDHITDQMNEEELDYAYTYQLINSCVLPMVMKVTIEMGVLQLINDQAGPDGLSVQILNPNAPAMLNRMLRLLATYDVVGCTAVDAADGVERRYSPLRVTKFLVPDNDGVSLGPRLNLVVDKVFIES
;
A
#
# COMPACT_ATOMS: atom_id res chain seq x y z
N MET A 1 54.33 -0.99 -35.24
CA MET A 1 53.07 -1.16 -35.97
C MET A 1 51.94 -0.80 -35.02
N ALA A 2 51.30 0.33 -35.27
CA ALA A 2 50.17 0.82 -34.50
C ALA A 2 48.93 -0.04 -34.78
N THR A 3 48.12 -0.28 -33.76
CA THR A 3 46.65 -0.22 -33.89
C THR A 3 46.09 0.36 -32.59
N SER A 4 45.66 1.61 -32.68
CA SER A 4 44.61 2.17 -31.83
C SER A 4 43.32 1.39 -32.06
N SER A 5 42.53 1.23 -31.00
CA SER A 5 41.07 1.40 -31.05
C SER A 5 40.57 1.75 -29.66
N ASN A 6 40.42 3.05 -29.44
CA ASN A 6 39.60 3.65 -28.40
C ASN A 6 38.15 3.67 -28.91
N SER A 7 37.21 3.12 -28.15
CA SER A 7 35.81 3.56 -28.21
C SER A 7 35.15 3.35 -26.85
N LYS A 8 35.15 4.43 -26.07
CA LYS A 8 34.18 4.65 -24.99
C LYS A 8 32.77 4.57 -25.58
N THR A 9 31.91 3.82 -24.92
CA THR A 9 30.44 4.02 -24.91
C THR A 9 30.08 3.99 -23.43
N ASN A 10 30.20 5.14 -22.76
CA ASN A 10 29.05 5.90 -22.22
C ASN A 10 27.69 5.23 -22.45
N GLU A 11 27.40 4.25 -21.61
CA GLU A 11 26.02 4.04 -21.15
C GLU A 11 25.88 4.87 -19.89
N ASP A 12 25.49 6.13 -20.07
CA ASP A 12 25.02 7.00 -19.01
C ASP A 12 23.73 6.37 -18.46
N HIS A 13 23.88 5.54 -17.42
CA HIS A 13 22.77 5.18 -16.56
C HIS A 13 22.37 6.47 -15.84
N ILE A 14 21.39 7.17 -16.40
CA ILE A 14 20.78 8.35 -15.80
C ILE A 14 20.14 7.88 -14.49
N THR A 15 20.90 7.93 -13.39
CA THR A 15 20.30 8.14 -12.08
C THR A 15 19.75 9.56 -12.12
N ASP A 16 18.45 9.69 -12.28
CA ASP A 16 17.74 10.92 -11.99
C ASP A 16 17.90 11.17 -10.48
N GLN A 17 18.99 11.83 -10.11
CA GLN A 17 19.26 12.21 -8.73
C GLN A 17 18.36 13.41 -8.43
N MET A 18 17.26 13.15 -7.74
CA MET A 18 16.42 14.22 -7.20
C MET A 18 17.30 15.15 -6.36
N ASN A 19 17.20 16.45 -6.61
CA ASN A 19 17.92 17.42 -5.80
C ASN A 19 17.25 17.61 -4.42
N GLU A 20 17.93 18.30 -3.50
CA GLU A 20 17.43 18.50 -2.13
C GLU A 20 16.05 19.20 -2.10
N GLU A 21 15.83 20.18 -2.97
CA GLU A 21 14.56 20.91 -3.06
C GLU A 21 13.40 20.02 -3.53
N GLU A 22 13.65 19.13 -4.49
CA GLU A 22 12.67 18.15 -4.99
C GLU A 22 12.31 17.11 -3.91
N LEU A 23 13.29 16.68 -3.12
CA LEU A 23 13.07 15.77 -1.99
C LEU A 23 12.24 16.46 -0.90
N ASP A 24 12.57 17.70 -0.53
CA ASP A 24 11.83 18.50 0.44
C ASP A 24 10.38 18.75 -0.02
N TYR A 25 10.19 19.02 -1.30
CA TYR A 25 8.87 19.16 -1.91
C TYR A 25 8.06 17.86 -1.82
N ALA A 26 8.65 16.72 -2.23
CA ALA A 26 7.98 15.42 -2.17
C ALA A 26 7.62 15.01 -0.74
N TYR A 27 8.51 15.28 0.22
CA TYR A 27 8.25 15.01 1.63
C TYR A 27 7.15 15.89 2.20
N THR A 28 7.16 17.20 1.90
CA THR A 28 6.09 18.12 2.28
C THR A 28 4.75 17.68 1.69
N TYR A 29 4.75 17.24 0.43
CA TYR A 29 3.57 16.68 -0.22
C TYR A 29 3.06 15.42 0.50
N GLN A 30 3.94 14.52 0.92
CA GLN A 30 3.56 13.35 1.72
C GLN A 30 2.97 13.75 3.07
N LEU A 31 3.56 14.74 3.76
CA LEU A 31 3.05 15.25 5.04
C LEU A 31 1.63 15.82 4.93
N ILE A 32 1.37 16.63 3.90
CA ILE A 32 0.03 17.19 3.63
C ILE A 32 -0.98 16.07 3.37
N ASN A 33 -0.57 15.00 2.69
CA ASN A 33 -1.42 13.84 2.41
C ASN A 33 -1.41 12.77 3.51
N SER A 34 -0.82 13.04 4.68
CA SER A 34 -0.69 12.05 5.76
C SER A 34 -2.03 11.53 6.29
N CYS A 35 -3.12 12.29 6.15
CA CYS A 35 -4.47 11.88 6.54
C CYS A 35 -5.05 10.77 5.63
N VAL A 36 -4.50 10.58 4.43
CA VAL A 36 -5.03 9.59 3.47
C VAL A 36 -4.84 8.17 4.00
N LEU A 37 -3.71 7.87 4.64
CA LEU A 37 -3.43 6.54 5.20
C LEU A 37 -4.49 6.12 6.24
N PRO A 38 -4.70 6.85 7.36
CA PRO A 38 -5.68 6.45 8.37
C PRO A 38 -7.12 6.43 7.82
N MET A 39 -7.45 7.30 6.86
CA MET A 39 -8.76 7.28 6.20
C MET A 39 -8.96 6.01 5.36
N VAL A 40 -7.96 5.58 4.60
CA VAL A 40 -8.03 4.34 3.83
C VAL A 40 -8.06 3.12 4.74
N MET A 41 -7.30 3.12 5.85
CA MET A 41 -7.39 2.07 6.87
C MET A 41 -8.80 1.95 7.45
N LYS A 42 -9.45 3.07 7.78
CA LYS A 42 -10.85 3.07 8.25
C LYS A 42 -11.79 2.43 7.23
N VAL A 43 -11.72 2.88 5.98
CA VAL A 43 -12.61 2.37 4.92
C VAL A 43 -12.40 0.87 4.70
N THR A 44 -11.16 0.38 4.67
CA THR A 44 -10.90 -1.06 4.45
C THR A 44 -11.28 -1.93 5.65
N ILE A 45 -11.28 -1.39 6.87
CA ILE A 45 -11.86 -2.03 8.07
C ILE A 45 -13.38 -2.09 7.96
N GLU A 46 -14.03 -0.95 7.66
CA GLU A 46 -15.50 -0.87 7.52
C GLU A 46 -16.04 -1.75 6.40
N MET A 47 -15.27 -1.92 5.31
CA MET A 47 -15.59 -2.85 4.23
C MET A 47 -15.35 -4.33 4.61
N GLY A 48 -14.76 -4.63 5.76
CA GLY A 48 -14.41 -5.99 6.17
C GLY A 48 -13.26 -6.62 5.38
N VAL A 49 -12.59 -5.85 4.52
CA VAL A 49 -11.51 -6.35 3.65
C VAL A 49 -10.29 -6.77 4.47
N LEU A 50 -9.88 -5.97 5.46
CA LEU A 50 -8.74 -6.33 6.30
C LEU A 50 -9.01 -7.59 7.11
N GLN A 51 -10.24 -7.79 7.59
CA GLN A 51 -10.65 -9.02 8.27
C GLN A 51 -10.51 -10.21 7.33
N LEU A 52 -11.03 -10.08 6.10
CA LEU A 52 -10.98 -11.15 5.12
C LEU A 52 -9.54 -11.52 4.73
N ILE A 53 -8.66 -10.53 4.55
CA ILE A 53 -7.23 -10.75 4.33
C ILE A 53 -6.60 -11.45 5.55
N ASN A 54 -6.90 -11.01 6.77
CA ASN A 54 -6.35 -11.61 7.98
C ASN A 54 -6.75 -13.09 8.14
N ASP A 55 -7.99 -13.43 7.82
CA ASP A 55 -8.55 -14.74 8.12
C ASP A 55 -8.36 -15.75 6.98
N GLN A 56 -8.40 -15.29 5.73
CA GLN A 56 -8.49 -16.17 4.56
C GLN A 56 -7.28 -16.13 3.64
N ALA A 57 -6.37 -15.16 3.79
CA ALA A 57 -5.19 -15.11 2.95
C ALA A 57 -4.23 -16.24 3.29
N GLY A 58 -4.01 -17.13 2.33
CA GLY A 58 -2.92 -18.09 2.37
C GLY A 58 -1.55 -17.43 2.10
N PRO A 59 -0.49 -18.24 1.98
CA PRO A 59 0.86 -17.75 1.67
C PRO A 59 0.94 -16.91 0.40
N ASP A 60 0.08 -17.19 -0.58
CA ASP A 60 0.05 -16.51 -1.88
C ASP A 60 -0.80 -15.22 -1.88
N GLY A 61 -1.43 -14.88 -0.76
CA GLY A 61 -2.33 -13.75 -0.63
C GLY A 61 -3.66 -13.92 -1.38
N LEU A 62 -4.52 -12.89 -1.29
CA LEU A 62 -5.83 -12.85 -1.94
C LEU A 62 -5.86 -11.86 -3.09
N SER A 63 -6.50 -12.29 -4.17
CA SER A 63 -6.79 -11.45 -5.34
C SER A 63 -7.82 -10.37 -5.00
N VAL A 64 -7.62 -9.16 -5.53
CA VAL A 64 -8.58 -8.05 -5.34
C VAL A 64 -9.94 -8.33 -5.99
N GLN A 65 -9.96 -9.18 -7.02
CA GLN A 65 -11.17 -9.63 -7.70
C GLN A 65 -12.03 -10.49 -6.77
N ILE A 66 -11.40 -11.25 -5.86
CA ILE A 66 -12.08 -12.02 -4.82
C ILE A 66 -12.55 -11.10 -3.70
N LEU A 67 -11.69 -10.16 -3.28
CA LEU A 67 -11.99 -9.26 -2.16
C LEU A 67 -13.15 -8.29 -2.46
N ASN A 68 -13.24 -7.79 -3.69
CA ASN A 68 -14.34 -6.93 -4.13
C ASN A 68 -14.56 -7.03 -5.65
N PRO A 69 -15.44 -7.93 -6.12
CA PRO A 69 -15.75 -8.08 -7.54
C PRO A 69 -16.35 -6.83 -8.20
N ASN A 70 -17.06 -6.00 -7.42
CA ASN A 70 -17.78 -4.83 -7.94
C ASN A 70 -16.87 -3.62 -8.18
N ALA A 71 -15.77 -3.50 -7.44
CA ALA A 71 -14.85 -2.38 -7.55
C ALA A 71 -13.37 -2.78 -7.34
N PRO A 72 -12.84 -3.77 -8.08
CA PRO A 72 -11.51 -4.31 -7.85
C PRO A 72 -10.40 -3.26 -8.07
N ALA A 73 -10.58 -2.37 -9.05
CA ALA A 73 -9.61 -1.31 -9.33
C ALA A 73 -9.49 -0.28 -8.19
N MET A 74 -10.62 0.08 -7.57
CA MET A 74 -10.64 1.02 -6.45
C MET A 74 -10.02 0.38 -5.20
N LEU A 75 -10.40 -0.86 -4.90
CA LEU A 75 -9.84 -1.59 -3.77
C LEU A 75 -8.34 -1.83 -3.93
N ASN A 76 -7.89 -2.18 -5.14
CA ASN A 76 -6.47 -2.34 -5.45
C ASN A 76 -5.68 -1.06 -5.15
N ARG A 77 -6.21 0.12 -5.48
CA ARG A 77 -5.54 1.40 -5.14
C ARG A 77 -5.42 1.60 -3.64
N MET A 78 -6.48 1.30 -2.87
CA MET A 78 -6.45 1.37 -1.40
C MET A 78 -5.43 0.40 -0.81
N LEU A 79 -5.48 -0.87 -1.20
CA LEU A 79 -4.57 -1.88 -0.67
C LEU A 79 -3.12 -1.65 -1.12
N ARG A 80 -2.88 -1.10 -2.31
CA ARG A 80 -1.54 -0.64 -2.71
C ARG A 80 -1.01 0.43 -1.78
N LEU A 81 -1.81 1.43 -1.40
CA LEU A 81 -1.40 2.43 -0.43
C LEU A 81 -1.09 1.77 0.92
N LEU A 82 -1.95 0.88 1.42
CA LEU A 82 -1.69 0.17 2.67
C LEU A 82 -0.40 -0.65 2.61
N ALA A 83 -0.08 -1.24 1.46
CA ALA A 83 1.15 -1.97 1.26
C ALA A 83 2.41 -1.09 1.26
N THR A 84 2.35 0.17 0.82
CA THR A 84 3.52 1.08 0.91
C THR A 84 3.85 1.48 2.33
N TYR A 85 2.93 1.26 3.28
CA TYR A 85 3.10 1.51 4.71
C TYR A 85 3.20 0.21 5.53
N ASP A 86 3.44 -0.93 4.88
CA ASP A 86 3.55 -2.25 5.51
C ASP A 86 2.35 -2.63 6.39
N VAL A 87 1.16 -2.11 6.06
CA VAL A 87 -0.09 -2.50 6.73
C VAL A 87 -0.58 -3.86 6.24
N VAL A 88 -0.32 -4.18 4.98
CA VAL A 88 -0.58 -5.47 4.32
C VAL A 88 0.59 -5.80 3.39
N GLY A 89 0.82 -7.07 3.11
CA GLY A 89 1.76 -7.52 2.09
C GLY A 89 1.14 -7.37 0.70
N CYS A 90 1.99 -7.16 -0.32
CA CYS A 90 1.56 -7.11 -1.72
C CYS A 90 2.54 -7.91 -2.58
N THR A 91 2.01 -8.87 -3.33
CA THR A 91 2.79 -9.67 -4.29
C THR A 91 2.21 -9.49 -5.69
N ALA A 92 3.07 -9.24 -6.65
CA ALA A 92 2.71 -9.19 -8.07
C ALA A 92 2.89 -10.59 -8.68
N VAL A 93 1.88 -11.07 -9.39
CA VAL A 93 1.85 -12.38 -10.04
C VAL A 93 1.47 -12.20 -11.49
N ASP A 94 2.21 -12.85 -12.39
CA ASP A 94 1.87 -12.86 -13.82
C ASP A 94 0.58 -13.65 -14.05
N ALA A 95 -0.35 -13.04 -14.78
CA ALA A 95 -1.64 -13.61 -15.16
C ALA A 95 -1.84 -13.45 -16.68
N ALA A 96 -2.83 -14.16 -17.22
CA ALA A 96 -3.11 -14.16 -18.67
C ALA A 96 -3.37 -12.74 -19.23
N ASP A 97 -4.01 -11.88 -18.43
CA ASP A 97 -4.41 -10.52 -18.82
C ASP A 97 -3.46 -9.42 -18.30
N GLY A 98 -2.27 -9.79 -17.82
CA GLY A 98 -1.26 -8.88 -17.27
C GLY A 98 -0.84 -9.23 -15.85
N VAL A 99 -0.58 -8.23 -15.01
CA VAL A 99 -0.11 -8.44 -13.63
C VAL A 99 -1.28 -8.39 -12.65
N GLU A 100 -1.53 -9.50 -11.96
CA GLU A 100 -2.44 -9.57 -10.82
C GLU A 100 -1.70 -9.22 -9.53
N ARG A 101 -2.31 -8.41 -8.65
CA ARG A 101 -1.78 -8.15 -7.31
C ARG A 101 -2.57 -8.94 -6.28
N ARG A 102 -1.84 -9.61 -5.39
CA ARG A 102 -2.40 -10.36 -4.26
C ARG A 102 -1.94 -9.75 -2.94
N TYR A 103 -2.83 -9.79 -1.96
CA TYR A 103 -2.63 -9.15 -0.66
C TYR A 103 -2.66 -10.16 0.47
N SER A 104 -1.70 -10.05 1.37
CA SER A 104 -1.55 -10.94 2.53
C SER A 104 -1.47 -10.11 3.81
N PRO A 105 -1.82 -10.70 4.97
CA PRO A 105 -1.70 -10.00 6.25
C PRO A 105 -0.22 -9.87 6.65
N LEU A 106 0.09 -8.76 7.30
CA LEU A 106 1.33 -8.56 8.03
C LEU A 106 1.05 -8.55 9.54
N ARG A 107 2.10 -8.51 10.35
CA ARG A 107 1.98 -8.52 11.83
C ARG A 107 1.12 -7.39 12.37
N VAL A 108 1.04 -6.26 11.66
CA VAL A 108 0.23 -5.10 12.07
C VAL A 108 -1.24 -5.25 11.69
N THR A 109 -1.57 -6.01 10.64
CA THR A 109 -2.95 -6.19 10.16
C THR A 109 -3.85 -6.75 11.25
N LYS A 110 -3.37 -7.72 12.03
CA LYS A 110 -4.14 -8.37 13.11
C LYS A 110 -4.60 -7.42 14.21
N PHE A 111 -3.94 -6.27 14.41
CA PHE A 111 -4.33 -5.31 15.44
C PHE A 111 -5.41 -4.33 14.95
N LEU A 112 -5.68 -4.31 13.64
CA LEU A 112 -6.69 -3.44 13.01
C LEU A 112 -8.04 -4.14 12.85
N VAL A 113 -8.07 -5.45 13.08
CA VAL A 113 -9.26 -6.31 12.94
C VAL A 113 -9.59 -6.92 14.30
N PRO A 114 -10.89 -7.09 14.64
CA PRO A 114 -11.29 -7.76 15.88
C PRO A 114 -10.68 -9.16 16.00
N ASP A 115 -10.11 -9.46 17.17
CA ASP A 115 -9.74 -10.82 17.53
C ASP A 115 -10.96 -11.65 17.99
N ASN A 116 -10.72 -12.86 18.51
CA ASN A 116 -11.79 -13.75 18.99
C ASN A 116 -12.59 -13.15 20.16
N ASP A 117 -12.00 -12.21 20.90
CA ASP A 117 -12.66 -11.50 22.01
C ASP A 117 -13.31 -10.18 21.53
N GLY A 118 -13.23 -9.89 20.22
CA GLY A 118 -13.77 -8.68 19.61
C GLY A 118 -12.87 -7.45 19.76
N VAL A 119 -11.63 -7.60 20.23
CA VAL A 119 -10.72 -6.48 20.55
C VAL A 119 -9.89 -6.10 19.33
N SER A 120 -9.78 -4.79 19.05
CA SER A 120 -8.88 -4.24 18.04
C SER A 120 -8.60 -2.74 18.27
N LEU A 121 -7.67 -2.18 17.50
CA LEU A 121 -7.42 -0.74 17.41
C LEU A 121 -8.36 -0.02 16.43
N GLY A 122 -9.23 -0.74 15.72
CA GLY A 122 -10.19 -0.17 14.78
C GLY A 122 -11.08 0.93 15.39
N PRO A 123 -11.70 0.73 16.57
CA PRO A 123 -12.48 1.77 17.23
C PRO A 123 -11.69 3.04 17.57
N ARG A 124 -10.42 2.87 17.98
CA ARG A 124 -9.52 4.01 18.25
C ARG A 124 -9.19 4.77 16.98
N LEU A 125 -8.90 4.06 15.87
CA LEU A 125 -8.69 4.69 14.57
C LEU A 125 -9.93 5.49 14.15
N ASN A 126 -11.11 4.89 14.25
CA ASN A 126 -12.38 5.54 13.90
C ASN A 126 -12.60 6.83 14.67
N LEU A 127 -12.31 6.84 15.98
CA LEU A 127 -12.39 8.05 16.80
C LEU A 127 -11.45 9.16 16.29
N VAL A 128 -10.20 8.82 15.98
CA VAL A 128 -9.18 9.82 15.60
C VAL A 128 -9.44 10.44 14.23
N VAL A 129 -10.10 9.72 13.33
CA VAL A 129 -10.48 10.24 12.01
C VAL A 129 -11.93 10.71 11.95
N ASP A 130 -12.67 10.63 13.05
CA ASP A 130 -14.05 11.09 13.09
C ASP A 130 -14.11 12.60 13.01
N LYS A 131 -15.03 13.10 12.19
CA LYS A 131 -15.22 14.53 11.96
C LYS A 131 -15.55 15.26 13.26
N VAL A 132 -16.43 14.71 14.10
CA VAL A 132 -16.85 15.35 15.35
C VAL A 132 -15.66 15.49 16.29
N PHE A 133 -14.80 14.47 16.38
CA PHE A 133 -13.61 14.53 17.22
C PHE A 133 -12.59 15.57 16.73
N ILE A 134 -12.43 15.73 15.41
CA ILE A 134 -11.52 16.73 14.82
C ILE A 134 -12.05 18.16 14.99
N GLU A 135 -13.37 18.35 14.98
CA GLU A 135 -14.03 19.66 15.07
C GLU A 135 -14.36 20.11 16.52
N SER A 136 -14.06 19.28 17.52
CA SER A 136 -14.30 19.56 18.94
C SER A 136 -13.26 20.51 19.53
#